data_AF-A0A7V1XPC6-F1
#
_entry.id   AF-A0A7V1XPC6-F1
#
_cell.length_a   1.000
_cell.length_b   1.000
_cell.length_c   1.000
_cell.angle_alpha   90.00
_cell.angle_beta   90.00
_cell.angle_gamma   90.00
#
_symmetry.space_group_name_H-M   'P 1'
#
loop_
_entity.id
_entity.type
_entity.pdbx_description
1 polymer ?
#
loop_
_entity_poly.entity_id
_entity_poly.type
_entity_poly.pdbx_seq_one_letter_code
_entity_poly.pdbx_strand_id
1 'polypeptide(L)'
;MKPSTRDRLVLPVLLPVGLLVLIGLVLLGFSRILLSVSKTAATATALTAALAIVVGGAIVAARKQVSPSSLLGLVGAVAGVAMVAGGLAVAVTGGGEAGGEGGGGGTVVEIVAVNIAFQQTDVTVPAGEPFRIRFRNEDTGVQHNVQIFDNPEFSGTPLFEGEIITGPAEIVYEVPALAAGDYPFDCVIHPNMQGVIHAVEQGGGAAGPGLTVVAENIAFDTDRIELPADTPTAIVLDNRDAGVQHNISIYTDDTLAEVLFKGELITGPARITYQIPPLPAGEYYFHCDVHPNMNGTVVVGGGAATGATGATGTTGATGG
;
A
#
# COMPACT_ATOMS: atom_id res chain seq x y z
N MET A 1 20.89 26.86 48.90
CA MET A 1 19.66 26.77 49.71
C MET A 1 19.99 26.22 51.08
N LYS A 2 19.37 26.73 52.17
CA LYS A 2 19.52 26.13 53.50
C LYS A 2 18.99 24.67 53.45
N PRO A 3 19.65 23.70 54.11
CA PRO A 3 19.23 22.29 54.09
C PRO A 3 17.75 22.09 54.44
N SER A 4 17.24 22.87 55.39
CA SER A 4 15.84 22.84 55.82
C SER A 4 14.83 23.23 54.73
N THR A 5 15.20 24.09 53.78
CA THR A 5 14.33 24.51 52.67
C THR A 5 14.33 23.48 51.55
N ARG A 6 15.50 22.86 51.31
CA ARG A 6 15.63 21.78 50.32
C ARG A 6 14.79 20.57 50.72
N ASP A 7 14.90 20.14 51.98
CA ASP A 7 14.28 18.89 52.44
C ASP A 7 12.77 19.02 52.72
N ARG A 8 12.28 20.23 53.05
CA ARG A 8 10.86 20.44 53.39
C ARG A 8 9.98 20.94 52.26
N LEU A 9 10.55 21.57 51.23
CA LEU A 9 9.77 22.20 50.16
C LEU A 9 10.18 21.71 48.79
N VAL A 10 11.49 21.69 48.52
CA VAL A 10 12.01 21.43 47.17
C VAL A 10 11.93 19.94 46.83
N LEU A 11 12.38 19.05 47.72
CA LEU A 11 12.35 17.61 47.48
C LEU A 11 10.93 17.02 47.32
N PRO A 12 9.94 17.33 48.18
CA PRO A 12 8.59 16.76 48.05
C PRO A 12 7.80 17.26 46.83
N VAL A 13 8.20 18.38 46.21
CA VAL A 13 7.56 18.90 44.99
C VAL A 13 8.33 18.51 43.74
N LEU A 14 9.66 18.61 43.72
CA LEU A 14 10.47 18.25 42.55
C LEU A 14 10.40 16.75 42.24
N LEU A 15 10.31 15.89 43.24
CA LEU A 15 10.27 14.45 43.03
C LEU A 15 9.02 14.00 42.25
N PRO A 16 7.77 14.34 42.65
CA PRO A 16 6.59 13.96 41.87
C PRO A 16 6.54 14.65 40.51
N VAL A 17 6.95 15.92 40.40
CA VAL A 17 6.98 16.63 39.11
C VAL A 17 8.00 16.00 38.16
N GLY A 18 9.21 15.73 38.63
CA GLY A 18 10.24 15.06 37.83
C GLY A 18 9.83 13.66 37.41
N LEU A 19 9.13 12.92 38.29
CA LEU A 19 8.59 11.60 37.97
C LEU A 19 7.50 11.69 36.88
N LEU A 20 6.59 12.65 36.95
CA LEU A 20 5.55 12.84 35.92
C LEU A 20 6.16 13.20 34.57
N VAL A 21 7.17 14.07 34.54
CA VAL A 21 7.90 14.40 33.30
C VAL A 21 8.58 13.17 32.72
N LEU A 22 9.25 12.38 33.55
CA LEU A 22 9.90 11.14 33.11
C LEU A 22 8.88 10.14 32.55
N ILE A 23 7.75 9.94 33.25
CA ILE A 23 6.67 9.07 32.77
C ILE A 23 6.15 9.56 31.43
N GLY A 24 5.90 10.86 31.28
CA GLY A 24 5.44 11.45 30.02
C GLY A 24 6.40 11.20 28.86
N LEU A 25 7.70 11.38 29.07
CA LEU A 25 8.73 11.11 28.05
C LEU A 25 8.78 9.62 27.66
N VAL A 26 8.70 8.72 28.64
CA VAL A 26 8.67 7.27 28.38
C VAL A 26 7.42 6.87 27.60
N LEU A 27 6.24 7.39 27.97
CA LEU A 27 4.99 7.11 27.27
C LEU A 27 5.01 7.62 25.83
N LEU A 28 5.51 8.83 25.59
CA LEU A 28 5.63 9.40 24.23
C LEU A 28 6.60 8.59 23.36
N GLY A 29 7.75 8.20 23.91
CA GLY A 29 8.71 7.35 23.19
C GLY A 29 8.14 5.96 22.88
N PHE A 30 7.50 5.33 23.86
CA PHE A 30 6.90 4.01 23.68
C PHE A 30 5.73 4.02 22.70
N SER A 31 4.89 5.07 22.73
CA SER A 31 3.81 5.28 21.76
C SER A 31 4.34 5.35 20.33
N ARG A 32 5.40 6.14 20.09
CA ARG A 32 6.05 6.25 18.77
C ARG A 32 6.56 4.91 18.26
N ILE A 33 7.13 4.08 19.13
CA ILE A 33 7.62 2.75 18.79
C ILE A 33 6.46 1.80 18.45
N LEU A 34 5.39 1.78 19.26
CA LEU A 34 4.24 0.92 19.00
C LEU A 34 3.49 1.30 17.72
N LEU A 35 3.47 2.59 17.37
CA LEU A 35 2.85 3.08 16.14
C LEU A 35 3.69 2.78 14.88
N SER A 36 4.99 2.54 15.02
CA SER A 36 5.86 2.24 13.88
C SER A 36 5.93 0.73 13.52
N VAL A 37 5.25 -0.13 14.29
CA VAL A 37 5.29 -1.59 14.10
C VAL A 37 3.88 -2.14 13.81
N SER A 38 3.80 -3.37 13.27
CA SER A 38 2.52 -4.01 12.96
C SER A 38 1.67 -4.26 14.22
N LYS A 39 0.34 -4.43 14.09
CA LYS A 39 -0.58 -4.67 15.23
C LYS A 39 -0.16 -5.86 16.10
N THR A 40 0.30 -6.94 15.46
CA THR A 40 0.80 -8.13 16.15
C THR A 40 2.12 -7.85 16.88
N ALA A 41 3.06 -7.18 16.22
CA ALA A 41 4.34 -6.80 16.83
C ALA A 41 4.16 -5.77 17.97
N ALA A 42 3.22 -4.83 17.83
CA ALA A 42 2.87 -3.87 18.86
C ALA A 42 2.32 -4.58 20.11
N THR A 43 1.39 -5.53 19.91
CA THR A 43 0.82 -6.31 21.02
C THR A 43 1.88 -7.15 21.73
N ALA A 44 2.75 -7.84 20.96
CA ALA A 44 3.85 -8.63 21.52
C ALA A 44 4.86 -7.75 22.28
N THR A 45 5.21 -6.58 21.73
CA THR A 45 6.12 -5.62 22.36
C THR A 45 5.52 -5.07 23.64
N ALA A 46 4.22 -4.71 23.64
CA ALA A 46 3.50 -4.24 24.81
C ALA A 46 3.46 -5.27 25.93
N LEU A 47 3.12 -6.52 25.62
CA LEU A 47 3.10 -7.62 26.60
C LEU A 47 4.49 -7.90 27.17
N THR A 48 5.53 -7.87 26.33
CA THR A 48 6.92 -8.09 26.75
C THR A 48 7.40 -6.98 27.68
N ALA A 49 7.12 -5.72 27.34
CA ALA A 49 7.44 -4.58 28.18
C ALA A 49 6.69 -4.64 29.52
N ALA A 50 5.39 -4.97 29.50
CA ALA A 50 4.58 -5.13 30.72
C ALA A 50 5.14 -6.25 31.62
N LEU A 51 5.49 -7.40 31.05
CA LEU A 51 6.09 -8.51 31.79
C LEU A 51 7.43 -8.10 32.40
N ALA A 52 8.30 -7.41 31.65
CA ALA A 52 9.58 -6.93 32.14
C ALA A 52 9.42 -5.94 33.31
N ILE A 53 8.43 -5.05 33.25
CA ILE A 53 8.09 -4.13 34.35
C ILE A 53 7.67 -4.90 35.59
N VAL A 54 6.76 -5.87 35.46
CA VAL A 54 6.26 -6.67 36.59
C VAL A 54 7.37 -7.49 37.23
N VAL A 55 8.16 -8.21 36.42
CA VAL A 55 9.28 -9.03 36.91
C VAL A 55 10.35 -8.14 37.56
N GLY A 56 10.68 -7.02 36.93
CA GLY A 56 11.60 -6.03 37.48
C GLY A 56 11.15 -5.50 38.84
N GLY A 57 9.88 -5.06 38.92
CA GLY A 57 9.26 -4.60 40.16
C GLY A 57 9.29 -5.67 41.26
N ALA A 58 8.98 -6.92 40.93
CA ALA A 58 9.02 -8.04 41.86
C ALA A 58 10.45 -8.30 42.40
N ILE A 59 11.47 -8.27 41.54
CA ILE A 59 12.87 -8.45 41.94
C ILE A 59 13.30 -7.33 42.90
N VAL A 60 12.94 -6.08 42.60
CA VAL A 60 13.28 -4.93 43.47
C VAL A 60 12.55 -5.02 44.80
N ALA A 61 11.26 -5.37 44.80
CA ALA A 61 10.48 -5.53 46.02
C ALA A 61 11.02 -6.65 46.92
N ALA A 62 11.64 -7.69 46.34
CA ALA A 62 12.26 -8.78 47.10
C ALA A 62 13.60 -8.41 47.76
N ARG A 63 14.21 -7.24 47.44
CA ARG A 63 15.50 -6.85 48.04
C ARG A 63 15.31 -6.15 49.38
N LYS A 64 16.09 -6.60 50.38
CA LYS A 64 16.10 -6.00 51.73
C LYS A 64 16.64 -4.57 51.80
N GLN A 65 17.45 -4.17 50.83
CA GLN A 65 18.01 -2.82 50.71
C GLN A 65 18.02 -2.42 49.23
N VAL A 66 17.38 -1.30 48.91
CA VAL A 66 17.27 -0.79 47.54
C VAL A 66 18.28 0.33 47.37
N SER A 67 19.38 0.06 46.64
CA SER A 67 20.32 1.11 46.29
C SER A 67 19.79 1.94 45.11
N PRO A 68 20.10 3.24 45.01
CA PRO A 68 19.74 4.07 43.85
C PRO A 68 20.25 3.50 42.52
N SER A 69 21.41 2.82 42.55
CA SER A 69 21.97 2.10 41.41
C SER A 69 21.16 0.87 40.98
N SER A 70 20.51 0.18 41.93
CA SER A 70 19.61 -0.94 41.63
C SER A 70 18.31 -0.46 40.98
N LEU A 71 17.84 0.73 41.38
CA LEU A 71 16.68 1.39 40.78
C LEU A 71 16.97 1.90 39.36
N LEU A 72 18.12 2.55 39.13
CA LEU A 72 18.53 2.97 37.78
C LEU A 72 18.75 1.77 36.84
N GLY A 73 19.35 0.69 37.34
CA GLY A 73 19.54 -0.53 36.57
C GLY A 73 18.22 -1.17 36.13
N LEU A 74 17.17 -1.06 36.95
CA LEU A 74 15.83 -1.53 36.60
C LEU A 74 15.20 -0.70 35.48
N VAL A 75 15.24 0.63 35.60
CA VAL A 75 14.68 1.54 34.59
C VAL A 75 15.36 1.32 33.24
N GLY A 76 16.70 1.16 33.24
CA GLY A 76 17.47 0.83 32.05
C GLY A 76 17.15 -0.55 31.47
N ALA A 77 16.98 -1.58 32.31
CA ALA A 77 16.62 -2.93 31.86
C ALA A 77 15.21 -2.98 31.24
N VAL A 78 14.23 -2.30 31.84
CA VAL A 78 12.86 -2.21 31.33
C VAL A 78 12.81 -1.48 29.98
N ALA A 79 13.50 -0.33 29.88
CA ALA A 79 13.58 0.43 28.63
C ALA A 79 14.35 -0.34 27.54
N GLY A 80 15.41 -1.05 27.91
CA GLY A 80 16.21 -1.88 27.00
C GLY A 80 15.44 -3.09 26.47
N VAL A 81 14.64 -3.74 27.32
CA VAL A 81 13.81 -4.89 26.91
C VAL A 81 12.70 -4.46 25.93
N ALA A 82 12.14 -3.26 26.07
CA ALA A 82 11.19 -2.73 25.10
C ALA A 82 11.82 -2.48 23.71
N MET A 83 13.03 -1.94 23.68
CA MET A 83 13.78 -1.67 22.43
C MET A 83 14.23 -2.96 21.73
N VAL A 84 14.64 -3.97 22.50
CA VAL A 84 15.03 -5.29 21.99
C VAL A 84 13.81 -6.12 21.57
N ALA A 85 12.68 -6.00 22.26
CA ALA A 85 11.44 -6.69 21.90
C ALA A 85 10.85 -6.18 20.57
N GLY A 86 10.97 -4.89 20.26
CA GLY A 86 10.61 -4.38 18.93
C GLY A 86 11.47 -4.98 17.81
N GLY A 87 12.78 -5.13 18.04
CA GLY A 87 13.70 -5.76 17.09
C GLY A 87 13.55 -7.28 16.99
N LEU A 88 13.28 -7.98 18.09
CA LEU A 88 13.04 -9.42 18.09
C LEU A 88 11.63 -9.77 17.60
N ALA A 89 10.59 -8.98 17.87
CA ALA A 89 9.24 -9.24 17.36
C ALA A 89 9.25 -9.31 15.82
N VAL A 90 9.97 -8.42 15.16
CA VAL A 90 10.22 -8.47 13.70
C VAL A 90 10.91 -9.79 13.27
N ALA A 91 11.76 -10.37 14.12
CA ALA A 91 12.50 -11.60 13.83
C ALA A 91 11.76 -12.91 14.19
N VAL A 92 10.91 -12.92 15.23
CA VAL A 92 10.20 -14.13 15.69
C VAL A 92 8.80 -14.27 15.09
N THR A 93 8.15 -13.17 14.67
CA THR A 93 6.84 -13.24 14.00
C THR A 93 6.94 -13.39 12.48
N GLY A 94 8.14 -13.51 11.93
CA GLY A 94 8.35 -13.39 10.49
C GLY A 94 8.19 -11.93 10.06
N GLY A 95 9.22 -11.40 9.41
CA GLY A 95 9.07 -10.17 8.65
C GLY A 95 8.07 -10.41 7.53
N GLY A 96 7.08 -9.53 7.44
CA GLY A 96 6.12 -9.50 6.34
C GLY A 96 5.06 -10.58 6.44
N GLU A 97 3.84 -10.15 6.73
CA GLU A 97 2.59 -10.51 6.03
C GLU A 97 1.43 -9.93 6.85
N ALA A 98 0.69 -9.00 6.24
CA ALA A 98 -0.54 -9.34 5.55
C ALA A 98 -1.46 -10.12 6.50
N GLY A 99 -2.27 -9.37 7.25
CA GLY A 99 -3.41 -9.95 7.96
C GLY A 99 -4.41 -10.45 6.93
N GLY A 100 -4.35 -11.74 6.64
CA GLY A 100 -5.42 -12.47 5.99
C GLY A 100 -6.06 -13.40 7.01
N GLU A 101 -7.36 -13.28 7.19
CA GLU A 101 -8.34 -14.38 7.15
C GLU A 101 -9.76 -13.74 7.16
N GLY A 102 -10.62 -13.94 6.17
CA GLY A 102 -10.60 -15.00 5.15
C GLY A 102 -11.38 -14.71 3.88
N GLY A 103 -11.19 -15.62 2.92
CA GLY A 103 -12.19 -15.96 1.91
C GLY A 103 -12.13 -15.19 0.59
N GLY A 104 -11.14 -15.47 -0.25
CA GLY A 104 -11.21 -15.18 -1.68
C GLY A 104 -9.93 -14.54 -2.22
N GLY A 105 -9.29 -15.22 -3.18
CA GLY A 105 -8.13 -14.70 -3.91
C GLY A 105 -8.48 -13.58 -4.89
N GLY A 106 -9.36 -12.65 -4.50
CA GLY A 106 -9.73 -11.48 -5.28
C GLY A 106 -8.78 -10.31 -5.05
N THR A 107 -8.60 -9.50 -6.10
CA THR A 107 -7.84 -8.25 -6.10
C THR A 107 -8.22 -7.37 -4.91
N VAL A 108 -7.22 -6.79 -4.24
CA VAL A 108 -7.40 -5.83 -3.14
C VAL A 108 -6.94 -4.45 -3.62
N VAL A 109 -7.84 -3.48 -3.65
CA VAL A 109 -7.52 -2.07 -3.87
C VAL A 109 -7.58 -1.30 -2.56
N GLU A 110 -6.95 -0.13 -2.51
CA GLU A 110 -6.88 0.70 -1.30
C GLU A 110 -7.59 2.04 -1.52
N ILE A 111 -8.40 2.45 -0.54
CA ILE A 111 -9.01 3.78 -0.47
C ILE A 111 -8.78 4.34 0.93
N VAL A 112 -8.14 5.50 1.03
CA VAL A 112 -7.88 6.21 2.28
C VAL A 112 -8.73 7.46 2.38
N ALA A 113 -9.46 7.62 3.48
CA ALA A 113 -10.15 8.85 3.84
C ALA A 113 -9.28 9.68 4.80
N VAL A 114 -8.90 10.88 4.37
CA VAL A 114 -8.09 11.82 5.14
C VAL A 114 -8.45 13.25 4.76
N ASN A 115 -8.55 14.14 5.75
CA ASN A 115 -9.01 15.52 5.63
C ASN A 115 -10.38 15.67 4.94
N ILE A 116 -11.33 14.78 5.21
CA ILE A 116 -12.67 14.78 4.58
C ILE A 116 -12.55 14.70 3.04
N ALA A 117 -11.61 13.90 2.55
CA ALA A 117 -11.40 13.59 1.14
C ALA A 117 -10.96 12.14 0.98
N PHE A 118 -11.31 11.51 -0.15
CA PHE A 118 -10.64 10.28 -0.56
C PHE A 118 -9.28 10.65 -1.17
N GLN A 119 -8.22 9.99 -0.73
CA GLN A 119 -6.90 10.16 -1.32
C GLN A 119 -6.83 9.51 -2.71
N GLN A 120 -7.46 8.35 -2.88
CA GLN A 120 -7.60 7.67 -4.17
C GLN A 120 -8.97 8.03 -4.73
N THR A 121 -8.99 8.86 -5.77
CA THR A 121 -10.22 9.26 -6.48
C THR A 121 -10.39 8.54 -7.82
N ASP A 122 -9.40 7.74 -8.22
CA ASP A 122 -9.36 6.96 -9.46
C ASP A 122 -8.83 5.57 -9.11
N VAL A 123 -9.64 4.53 -9.30
CA VAL A 123 -9.34 3.16 -8.84
C VAL A 123 -9.69 2.17 -9.94
N THR A 124 -8.75 1.31 -10.34
CA THR A 124 -9.03 0.25 -11.33
C THR A 124 -9.21 -1.11 -10.66
N VAL A 125 -10.24 -1.86 -11.06
CA VAL A 125 -10.58 -3.20 -10.53
C VAL A 125 -10.88 -4.17 -11.68
N PRO A 126 -10.77 -5.49 -11.48
CA PRO A 126 -11.23 -6.46 -12.48
C PRO A 126 -12.76 -6.40 -12.61
N ALA A 127 -13.26 -6.35 -13.85
CA ALA A 127 -14.66 -6.58 -14.14
C ALA A 127 -15.00 -8.07 -14.07
N GLY A 128 -16.26 -8.37 -13.77
CA GLY A 128 -16.81 -9.73 -13.76
C GLY A 128 -16.45 -10.57 -12.53
N GLU A 129 -15.59 -10.06 -11.64
CA GLU A 129 -15.14 -10.79 -10.45
C GLU A 129 -15.28 -9.95 -9.16
N PRO A 130 -15.64 -10.57 -8.02
CA PRO A 130 -15.60 -9.88 -6.74
C PRO A 130 -14.20 -9.39 -6.40
N PHE A 131 -14.12 -8.22 -5.78
CA PHE A 131 -12.86 -7.62 -5.33
C PHE A 131 -13.02 -7.06 -3.93
N ARG A 132 -11.90 -6.64 -3.34
CA ARG A 132 -11.87 -6.10 -1.99
C ARG A 132 -11.37 -4.67 -1.99
N ILE A 133 -12.00 -3.83 -1.18
CA ILE A 133 -11.48 -2.49 -0.86
C ILE A 133 -10.94 -2.52 0.55
N ARG A 134 -9.63 -2.34 0.70
CA ARG A 134 -9.01 -2.00 1.98
C ARG A 134 -9.26 -0.53 2.24
N PHE A 135 -10.23 -0.24 3.09
CA PHE A 135 -10.61 1.12 3.44
C PHE A 135 -9.93 1.55 4.75
N ARG A 136 -9.13 2.62 4.68
CA ARG A 136 -8.56 3.29 5.87
C ARG A 136 -9.23 4.62 6.11
N ASN A 137 -9.71 4.83 7.32
CA ASN A 137 -10.16 6.14 7.78
C ASN A 137 -9.09 6.71 8.72
N GLU A 138 -8.39 7.76 8.30
CA GLU A 138 -7.36 8.45 9.10
C GLU A 138 -7.91 9.66 9.86
N ASP A 139 -9.14 10.10 9.55
CA ASP A 139 -9.75 11.26 10.18
C ASP A 139 -10.23 10.94 11.60
N THR A 140 -9.53 11.47 12.59
CA THR A 140 -9.80 11.19 14.00
C THR A 140 -11.19 11.65 14.43
N GLY A 141 -12.02 10.70 14.88
CA GLY A 141 -13.39 10.96 15.34
C GLY A 141 -14.40 11.25 14.23
N VAL A 142 -13.99 11.17 12.97
CA VAL A 142 -14.85 11.38 11.81
C VAL A 142 -15.24 10.02 11.24
N GLN A 143 -16.49 9.91 10.81
CA GLN A 143 -17.02 8.67 10.24
C GLN A 143 -16.99 8.74 8.72
N HIS A 144 -16.59 7.64 8.08
CA HIS A 144 -16.58 7.51 6.62
C HIS A 144 -16.95 6.09 6.20
N ASN A 145 -17.46 5.96 4.98
CA ASN A 145 -17.59 4.70 4.26
C ASN A 145 -17.28 4.90 2.77
N VAL A 146 -17.49 3.85 1.99
CA VAL A 146 -17.50 3.89 0.52
C VAL A 146 -18.84 3.32 0.06
N GLN A 147 -19.57 4.08 -0.75
CA GLN A 147 -20.75 3.62 -1.49
C GLN A 147 -20.47 3.69 -2.99
N ILE A 148 -20.86 2.68 -3.76
CA ILE A 148 -20.61 2.60 -5.20
C ILE A 148 -21.95 2.66 -5.94
N PHE A 149 -22.03 3.50 -6.97
CA PHE A 149 -23.23 3.71 -7.78
C PHE A 149 -23.00 3.30 -9.24
N ASP A 150 -24.09 3.06 -9.96
CA ASP A 150 -24.12 2.82 -11.41
C ASP A 150 -24.38 4.11 -12.22
N ASN A 151 -24.51 5.25 -11.54
CA ASN A 151 -24.87 6.54 -12.13
C ASN A 151 -24.07 7.70 -11.51
N PRO A 152 -23.60 8.67 -12.32
CA PRO A 152 -22.82 9.83 -11.86
C PRO A 152 -23.60 10.80 -10.97
N GLU A 153 -24.92 10.65 -10.87
CA GLU A 153 -25.77 11.47 -10.00
C GLU A 153 -25.80 10.99 -8.53
N PHE A 154 -25.12 9.88 -8.19
CA PHE A 154 -25.11 9.28 -6.84
C PHE A 154 -26.53 9.06 -6.29
N SER A 155 -27.43 8.62 -7.17
CA SER A 155 -28.86 8.53 -6.91
C SER A 155 -29.35 7.08 -6.91
N GLY A 156 -30.45 6.82 -6.21
CA GLY A 156 -31.03 5.48 -6.12
C GLY A 156 -30.38 4.60 -5.05
N THR A 157 -30.47 3.27 -5.23
CA THR A 157 -29.84 2.31 -4.33
C THR A 157 -28.42 2.04 -4.82
N PRO A 158 -27.38 2.20 -3.98
CA PRO A 158 -26.02 1.91 -4.39
C PRO A 158 -25.85 0.42 -4.72
N LEU A 159 -24.96 0.13 -5.66
CA LEU A 159 -24.55 -1.24 -5.99
C LEU A 159 -23.81 -1.91 -4.82
N PHE A 160 -23.14 -1.09 -4.01
CA PHE A 160 -22.44 -1.52 -2.80
C PHE A 160 -22.46 -0.39 -1.76
N GLU A 161 -22.68 -0.74 -0.50
CA GLU A 161 -22.59 0.18 0.63
C GLU A 161 -21.74 -0.46 1.73
N GLY A 162 -20.56 0.12 1.97
CA GLY A 162 -19.65 -0.32 3.02
C GLY A 162 -20.10 0.12 4.41
N GLU A 163 -19.70 -0.67 5.43
CA GLU A 163 -19.89 -0.33 6.84
C GLU A 163 -19.21 1.00 7.18
N ILE A 164 -19.93 1.88 7.87
CA ILE A 164 -19.39 3.16 8.35
C ILE A 164 -18.44 2.92 9.52
N ILE A 165 -17.19 3.40 9.40
CA ILE A 165 -16.19 3.31 10.47
C ILE A 165 -15.76 4.68 10.98
N THR A 166 -15.49 4.78 12.28
CA THR A 166 -14.92 5.99 12.92
C THR A 166 -13.40 5.92 12.94
N GLY A 167 -12.72 6.93 12.40
CA GLY A 167 -11.26 6.98 12.34
C GLY A 167 -10.59 7.34 13.67
N PRO A 168 -9.31 6.97 13.89
CA PRO A 168 -8.47 6.17 13.00
C PRO A 168 -8.83 4.68 13.04
N ALA A 169 -9.19 4.11 11.90
CA ALA A 169 -9.61 2.71 11.78
C ALA A 169 -9.41 2.18 10.36
N GLU A 170 -9.46 0.85 10.21
CA GLU A 170 -9.37 0.16 8.92
C GLU A 170 -10.40 -0.96 8.88
N ILE A 171 -10.98 -1.17 7.69
CA ILE A 171 -11.88 -2.28 7.38
C ILE A 171 -11.61 -2.77 5.96
N VAL A 172 -11.90 -4.03 5.68
CA VAL A 172 -11.89 -4.58 4.32
C VAL A 172 -13.33 -4.80 3.89
N TYR A 173 -13.73 -4.14 2.82
CA TYR A 173 -15.02 -4.34 2.19
C TYR A 173 -14.91 -5.45 1.14
N GLU A 174 -15.83 -6.39 1.18
CA GLU A 174 -16.03 -7.40 0.14
C GLU A 174 -17.04 -6.84 -0.88
N VAL A 175 -16.55 -6.43 -2.05
CA VAL A 175 -17.37 -5.82 -3.09
C VAL A 175 -17.76 -6.90 -4.11
N PRO A 176 -19.06 -7.07 -4.43
CA PRO A 176 -19.50 -7.97 -5.49
C PRO A 176 -18.87 -7.64 -6.84
N ALA A 177 -18.90 -8.60 -7.75
CA ALA A 177 -18.45 -8.39 -9.12
C ALA A 177 -19.20 -7.22 -9.77
N LEU A 178 -18.44 -6.28 -10.34
CA LEU A 178 -18.96 -5.21 -11.18
C LEU A 178 -18.79 -5.60 -12.64
N ALA A 179 -19.78 -5.33 -13.49
CA ALA A 179 -19.59 -5.46 -14.94
C ALA A 179 -18.56 -4.43 -15.41
N ALA A 180 -17.97 -4.58 -16.60
CA ALA A 180 -17.06 -3.55 -17.09
C ALA A 180 -17.76 -2.19 -17.26
N GLY A 181 -17.09 -1.13 -16.83
CA GLY A 181 -17.61 0.23 -16.84
C GLY A 181 -17.01 1.11 -15.75
N ASP A 182 -17.50 2.35 -15.69
CA ASP A 182 -17.11 3.37 -14.72
C ASP A 182 -18.18 3.49 -13.64
N TYR A 183 -17.77 3.34 -12.39
CA TYR A 183 -18.64 3.32 -11.22
C TYR A 183 -18.25 4.43 -10.25
N PRO A 184 -19.00 5.53 -10.20
CA PRO A 184 -18.75 6.59 -9.24
C PRO A 184 -18.96 6.06 -7.81
N PHE A 185 -18.11 6.50 -6.88
CA PHE A 185 -18.24 6.17 -5.47
C PHE A 185 -18.15 7.42 -4.59
N ASP A 186 -18.88 7.44 -3.48
CA ASP A 186 -18.87 8.53 -2.50
C ASP A 186 -18.84 8.04 -1.06
N CYS A 187 -18.82 9.00 -0.12
CA CYS A 187 -19.04 8.78 1.30
C CYS A 187 -20.44 9.29 1.69
N VAL A 188 -21.25 8.44 2.33
CA VAL A 188 -22.64 8.78 2.70
C VAL A 188 -22.75 9.95 3.67
N ILE A 189 -21.74 10.13 4.51
CA ILE A 189 -21.68 11.20 5.52
C ILE A 189 -21.16 12.50 4.91
N HIS A 190 -20.27 12.40 3.93
CA HIS A 190 -19.62 13.52 3.27
C HIS A 190 -19.73 13.37 1.75
N PRO A 191 -20.91 13.67 1.15
CA PRO A 191 -21.18 13.37 -0.27
C PRO A 191 -20.28 14.09 -1.28
N ASN A 192 -19.47 15.06 -0.84
CA ASN A 192 -18.46 15.72 -1.67
C ASN A 192 -17.16 14.91 -1.79
N MET A 193 -16.97 13.87 -0.97
CA MET A 193 -15.88 12.91 -1.11
C MET A 193 -16.26 11.94 -2.23
N GLN A 194 -15.67 12.09 -3.41
CA GLN A 194 -16.06 11.34 -4.60
C GLN A 194 -14.84 10.80 -5.32
N GLY A 195 -15.03 9.69 -6.02
CA GLY A 195 -14.07 9.13 -6.97
C GLY A 195 -14.77 8.24 -7.99
N VAL A 196 -13.99 7.60 -8.85
CA VAL A 196 -14.47 6.66 -9.86
C VAL A 196 -13.71 5.35 -9.76
N ILE A 197 -14.44 4.24 -9.80
CA ILE A 197 -13.91 2.90 -9.99
C ILE A 197 -14.06 2.51 -11.46
N HIS A 198 -12.96 2.20 -12.12
CA HIS A 198 -12.90 1.63 -13.46
C HIS A 198 -12.87 0.10 -13.35
N ALA A 199 -14.02 -0.54 -13.54
CA ALA A 199 -14.07 -1.99 -13.69
C ALA A 199 -13.73 -2.34 -15.14
N VAL A 200 -12.60 -3.00 -15.36
CA VAL A 200 -12.12 -3.33 -16.70
C VAL A 200 -12.14 -4.84 -16.90
N GLU A 201 -12.66 -5.30 -18.04
CA GLU A 201 -12.58 -6.72 -18.40
C GLU A 201 -11.12 -7.16 -18.33
N GLN A 202 -10.81 -8.13 -17.46
CA GLN A 202 -9.57 -8.87 -17.62
C GLN A 202 -9.73 -9.69 -18.89
N GLY A 203 -9.11 -9.23 -19.98
CA GLY A 203 -9.13 -9.94 -21.24
C GLY A 203 -8.78 -11.41 -21.01
N GLY A 204 -9.70 -12.31 -21.39
CA GLY A 204 -9.51 -13.75 -21.33
C GLY A 204 -8.35 -14.17 -22.24
N GLY A 205 -7.15 -14.09 -21.70
CA GLY A 205 -5.88 -14.43 -22.32
C GLY A 205 -4.83 -14.11 -21.28
N ALA A 206 -4.09 -15.12 -20.83
CA ALA A 206 -3.16 -15.02 -19.70
C ALA A 206 -2.20 -13.83 -19.84
N ALA A 207 -2.58 -12.68 -19.29
CA ALA A 207 -1.67 -11.63 -18.88
C ALA A 207 -1.23 -12.00 -17.46
N GLY A 208 0.09 -12.03 -17.25
CA GLY A 208 0.66 -12.04 -15.91
C GLY A 208 0.20 -10.82 -15.09
N PRO A 209 0.65 -10.69 -13.83
CA PRO A 209 0.25 -9.57 -12.96
C PRO A 209 0.42 -8.25 -13.71
N GLY A 210 -0.57 -7.35 -13.60
CA GLY A 210 -0.62 -6.09 -14.36
C GLY A 210 0.74 -5.43 -14.47
N LEU A 211 1.24 -5.30 -15.70
CA LEU A 211 2.60 -4.86 -15.99
C LEU A 211 2.81 -3.46 -15.38
N THR A 212 3.56 -3.42 -14.29
CA THR A 212 3.87 -2.20 -13.56
C THR A 212 5.32 -1.83 -13.82
N VAL A 213 5.55 -0.58 -14.18
CA VAL A 213 6.86 0.04 -14.28
C VAL A 213 6.96 1.05 -13.15
N VAL A 214 7.98 0.92 -12.32
CA VAL A 214 8.25 1.85 -11.21
C VAL A 214 9.28 2.87 -11.66
N ALA A 215 8.99 4.15 -11.46
CA ALA A 215 9.98 5.21 -11.60
C ALA A 215 10.45 5.65 -10.21
N GLU A 216 11.72 5.41 -9.91
CA GLU A 216 12.35 5.76 -8.63
C GLU A 216 13.85 6.08 -8.84
N ASN A 217 14.33 7.14 -8.19
CA ASN A 217 15.69 7.67 -8.32
C ASN A 217 16.07 8.06 -9.76
N ILE A 218 15.13 8.62 -10.54
CA ILE A 218 15.34 8.97 -11.96
C ILE A 218 15.78 7.75 -12.78
N ALA A 219 15.17 6.60 -12.49
CA ALA A 219 15.34 5.35 -13.21
C ALA A 219 14.03 4.57 -13.25
N PHE A 220 13.81 3.82 -14.33
CA PHE A 220 12.81 2.77 -14.33
C PHE A 220 13.39 1.53 -13.63
N ASP A 221 12.55 0.75 -12.97
CA ASP A 221 12.93 -0.53 -12.37
C ASP A 221 13.19 -1.64 -13.40
N THR A 222 12.84 -1.41 -14.66
CA THR A 222 13.07 -2.31 -15.79
C THR A 222 13.63 -1.56 -17.01
N ASP A 223 14.44 -2.26 -17.80
CA ASP A 223 14.87 -1.86 -19.14
C ASP A 223 14.12 -2.64 -20.24
N ARG A 224 13.15 -3.49 -19.85
CA ARG A 224 12.38 -4.35 -20.75
C ARG A 224 10.91 -4.44 -20.38
N ILE A 225 10.05 -4.23 -21.37
CA ILE A 225 8.58 -4.37 -21.28
C ILE A 225 8.16 -5.44 -22.29
N GLU A 226 7.38 -6.43 -21.86
CA GLU A 226 6.86 -7.48 -22.75
C GLU A 226 5.35 -7.34 -22.92
N LEU A 227 4.89 -7.21 -24.16
CA LEU A 227 3.46 -7.04 -24.48
C LEU A 227 3.00 -8.13 -25.47
N PRO A 228 1.72 -8.56 -25.40
CA PRO A 228 1.12 -9.38 -26.44
C PRO A 228 1.00 -8.61 -27.76
N ALA A 229 1.28 -9.28 -28.88
CA ALA A 229 1.05 -8.74 -30.21
C ALA A 229 -0.44 -8.50 -30.51
N ASP A 230 -0.70 -7.44 -31.26
CA ASP A 230 -2.00 -7.04 -31.80
C ASP A 230 -3.12 -6.94 -30.75
N THR A 231 -2.75 -6.71 -29.49
CA THR A 231 -3.67 -6.67 -28.35
C THR A 231 -3.43 -5.40 -27.53
N PRO A 232 -4.47 -4.59 -27.20
CA PRO A 232 -4.31 -3.47 -26.30
C PRO A 232 -3.81 -3.96 -24.95
N THR A 233 -2.82 -3.27 -24.37
CA THR A 233 -2.22 -3.68 -23.09
C THR A 233 -2.19 -2.53 -22.11
N ALA A 234 -2.55 -2.78 -20.85
CA ALA A 234 -2.43 -1.80 -19.78
C ALA A 234 -1.02 -1.86 -19.16
N ILE A 235 -0.40 -0.69 -19.00
CA ILE A 235 0.85 -0.52 -18.23
C ILE A 235 0.58 0.45 -17.08
N VAL A 236 0.88 0.06 -15.85
CA VAL A 236 0.82 0.98 -14.70
C VAL A 236 2.19 1.63 -14.53
N LEU A 237 2.24 2.96 -14.53
CA LEU A 237 3.41 3.70 -14.06
C LEU A 237 3.23 4.04 -12.58
N ASP A 238 4.12 3.55 -11.73
CA ASP A 238 4.25 3.91 -10.32
C ASP A 238 5.39 4.93 -10.15
N ASN A 239 5.06 6.22 -10.23
CA ASN A 239 6.04 7.28 -10.05
C ASN A 239 6.25 7.54 -8.55
N ARG A 240 7.40 7.14 -8.00
CA ARG A 240 7.78 7.32 -6.60
C ARG A 240 8.68 8.53 -6.35
N ASP A 241 9.15 9.19 -7.41
CA ASP A 241 10.03 10.36 -7.28
C ASP A 241 9.23 11.61 -6.93
N ALA A 242 9.29 12.02 -5.67
CA ALA A 242 8.55 13.17 -5.17
C ALA A 242 8.92 14.48 -5.91
N GLY A 243 7.92 15.12 -6.52
CA GLY A 243 8.07 16.37 -7.27
C GLY A 243 8.72 16.22 -8.65
N VAL A 244 8.98 14.99 -9.11
CA VAL A 244 9.60 14.71 -10.40
C VAL A 244 8.55 14.14 -11.34
N GLN A 245 8.53 14.61 -12.59
CA GLN A 245 7.60 14.14 -13.61
C GLN A 245 8.18 12.94 -14.36
N HIS A 246 7.36 11.91 -14.59
CA HIS A 246 7.71 10.78 -15.42
C HIS A 246 6.53 10.39 -16.32
N ASN A 247 6.85 9.80 -17.47
CA ASN A 247 5.89 9.13 -18.34
C ASN A 247 6.56 7.95 -19.05
N ILE A 248 5.77 7.15 -19.75
CA ILE A 248 6.25 6.15 -20.70
C ILE A 248 5.77 6.56 -22.09
N SER A 249 6.71 6.74 -23.01
CA SER A 249 6.44 6.92 -24.44
C SER A 249 7.09 5.79 -25.22
N ILE A 250 6.40 5.24 -26.23
CA ILE A 250 6.86 4.14 -27.08
C ILE A 250 7.06 4.65 -28.50
N TYR A 251 8.17 4.27 -29.11
CA TYR A 251 8.63 4.67 -30.44
C TYR A 251 9.03 3.45 -31.26
N THR A 252 9.12 3.60 -32.57
CA THR A 252 9.67 2.55 -33.43
C THR A 252 11.10 2.17 -33.04
N ASP A 253 11.91 3.15 -32.67
CA ASP A 253 13.32 3.00 -32.31
C ASP A 253 13.83 4.20 -31.48
N ASP A 254 15.11 4.19 -31.13
CA ASP A 254 15.79 5.21 -30.32
C ASP A 254 16.01 6.55 -31.04
N THR A 255 15.64 6.67 -32.33
CA THR A 255 15.71 7.95 -33.06
C THR A 255 14.61 8.92 -32.63
N LEU A 256 13.58 8.41 -31.95
CA LEU A 256 12.40 9.16 -31.50
C LEU A 256 11.57 9.80 -32.64
N ALA A 257 11.78 9.35 -33.88
CA ALA A 257 11.15 9.95 -35.06
C ALA A 257 9.68 9.58 -35.20
N GLU A 258 9.32 8.34 -34.90
CA GLU A 258 7.95 7.83 -35.02
C GLU A 258 7.42 7.38 -33.65
N VAL A 259 6.36 8.06 -33.19
CA VAL A 259 5.70 7.82 -31.90
C VAL A 259 4.59 6.80 -32.09
N LEU A 260 4.64 5.70 -31.36
CA LEU A 260 3.60 4.66 -31.32
C LEU A 260 2.64 4.86 -30.14
N PHE A 261 3.14 5.36 -29.02
CA PHE A 261 2.35 5.72 -27.85
C PHE A 261 3.03 6.86 -27.08
N LYS A 262 2.22 7.75 -26.50
CA LYS A 262 2.71 8.83 -25.65
C LYS A 262 1.87 8.93 -24.38
N GLY A 263 2.46 8.51 -23.25
CA GLY A 263 1.83 8.59 -21.95
C GLY A 263 1.78 10.02 -21.41
N GLU A 264 0.75 10.32 -20.62
CA GLU A 264 0.64 11.55 -19.83
C GLU A 264 1.78 11.62 -18.80
N LEU A 265 2.37 12.81 -18.64
CA LEU A 265 3.36 13.09 -17.58
C LEU A 265 2.66 13.24 -16.24
N ILE A 266 3.07 12.43 -15.26
CA ILE A 266 2.58 12.53 -13.88
C ILE A 266 3.69 12.96 -12.92
N THR A 267 3.37 13.85 -11.97
CA THR A 267 4.29 14.26 -10.91
C THR A 267 4.18 13.31 -9.72
N GLY A 268 5.29 12.71 -9.31
CA GLY A 268 5.31 11.78 -8.19
C GLY A 268 5.19 12.46 -6.81
N PRO A 269 4.77 11.73 -5.76
CA PRO A 269 4.34 10.33 -5.78
C PRO A 269 2.92 10.19 -6.36
N ALA A 270 2.76 9.40 -7.42
CA ALA A 270 1.49 9.21 -8.12
C ALA A 270 1.52 7.93 -8.98
N ARG A 271 0.33 7.45 -9.36
CA ARG A 271 0.17 6.34 -10.32
C ARG A 271 -0.72 6.74 -11.47
N ILE A 272 -0.48 6.15 -12.63
CA ILE A 272 -1.36 6.24 -13.80
C ILE A 272 -1.33 4.93 -14.58
N THR A 273 -2.48 4.55 -15.14
CA THR A 273 -2.59 3.40 -16.04
C THR A 273 -2.64 3.89 -17.47
N TYR A 274 -1.63 3.52 -18.26
CA TYR A 274 -1.59 3.76 -19.68
C TYR A 274 -2.26 2.63 -20.45
N GLN A 275 -3.12 2.98 -21.40
CA GLN A 275 -3.69 2.04 -22.36
C GLN A 275 -2.86 2.07 -23.64
N ILE A 276 -1.98 1.08 -23.78
CA ILE A 276 -1.14 0.94 -24.97
C ILE A 276 -2.01 0.39 -26.10
N PRO A 277 -2.07 1.05 -27.26
CA PRO A 277 -2.80 0.52 -28.41
C PRO A 277 -2.20 -0.82 -28.87
N PRO A 278 -2.95 -1.65 -29.62
CA PRO A 278 -2.41 -2.84 -30.26
C PRO A 278 -1.16 -2.52 -31.06
N LEU A 279 -0.04 -3.16 -30.72
CA LEU A 279 1.21 -3.06 -31.47
C LEU A 279 1.44 -4.38 -32.24
N PRO A 280 1.91 -4.34 -33.50
CA PRO A 280 2.36 -5.53 -34.20
C PRO A 280 3.51 -6.23 -33.45
N ALA A 281 3.73 -7.52 -33.73
CA ALA A 281 4.90 -8.21 -33.21
C ALA A 281 6.21 -7.55 -33.68
N GLY A 282 7.14 -7.31 -32.76
CA GLY A 282 8.37 -6.58 -33.04
C GLY A 282 9.11 -6.14 -31.77
N GLU A 283 10.24 -5.47 -31.96
CA GLU A 283 10.97 -4.76 -30.91
C GLU A 283 10.82 -3.25 -31.14
N TYR A 284 10.56 -2.52 -30.05
CA TYR A 284 10.31 -1.09 -30.03
C TYR A 284 11.11 -0.44 -28.90
N TYR A 285 11.20 0.89 -28.91
CA TYR A 285 11.92 1.66 -27.89
C TYR A 285 10.93 2.36 -26.95
N PHE A 286 11.17 2.32 -25.64
CA PHE A 286 10.44 3.17 -24.70
C PHE A 286 11.37 4.09 -23.92
N HIS A 287 10.90 5.30 -23.59
CA HIS A 287 11.62 6.21 -22.70
C HIS A 287 10.70 7.20 -21.96
N CYS A 288 11.26 7.89 -20.97
CA CYS A 288 10.65 9.05 -20.33
C CYS A 288 11.02 10.36 -21.04
N ASP A 289 10.03 11.12 -21.51
CA ASP A 289 10.23 12.33 -22.31
C ASP A 289 11.10 13.40 -21.63
N VAL A 290 11.01 13.51 -20.30
CA VAL A 290 11.71 14.54 -19.52
C VAL A 290 13.03 14.04 -18.91
N HIS A 291 13.30 12.73 -19.01
CA HIS A 291 14.53 12.10 -18.57
C HIS A 291 15.05 11.14 -19.66
N PRO A 292 15.76 11.64 -20.69
CA PRO A 292 16.15 10.83 -21.86
C PRO A 292 17.00 9.57 -21.55
N ASN A 293 17.65 9.53 -20.39
CA ASN A 293 18.44 8.38 -19.92
C ASN A 293 17.58 7.28 -19.28
N MET A 294 16.28 7.51 -19.06
CA MET A 294 15.34 6.52 -18.55
C MET A 294 14.64 5.86 -19.73
N ASN A 295 15.20 4.74 -20.20
CA ASN A 295 14.75 4.08 -21.42
C ASN A 295 14.97 2.57 -21.39
N GLY A 296 14.42 1.89 -22.39
CA GLY A 296 14.54 0.45 -22.57
C GLY A 296 13.86 -0.05 -23.84
N THR A 297 13.67 -1.36 -23.93
CA THR A 297 13.06 -2.04 -25.08
C THR A 297 11.67 -2.58 -24.75
N VAL A 298 10.70 -2.37 -25.63
CA VAL A 298 9.42 -3.07 -25.61
C VAL A 298 9.48 -4.22 -26.61
N VAL A 299 9.24 -5.45 -26.15
CA VAL A 299 9.13 -6.62 -27.01
C VAL A 299 7.69 -7.06 -27.11
N VAL A 300 7.19 -7.07 -28.34
CA VAL A 300 5.81 -7.42 -28.66
C VAL A 300 5.79 -8.77 -29.36
N GLY A 301 5.11 -9.76 -28.76
CA GLY A 301 5.17 -11.14 -29.24
C GLY A 301 3.98 -12.00 -28.80
N GLY A 302 3.91 -13.24 -29.29
CA GLY A 302 2.79 -14.14 -29.03
C GLY A 302 2.88 -14.83 -27.66
N GLY A 303 1.99 -14.46 -26.75
CA GLY A 303 1.72 -15.20 -25.52
C GLY A 303 0.88 -16.45 -25.76
N ALA A 304 1.47 -17.49 -26.35
CA ALA A 304 1.16 -18.93 -26.17
C ALA A 304 1.66 -19.73 -27.39
N ALA A 305 2.66 -20.58 -27.17
CA ALA A 305 2.90 -21.74 -28.01
C ALA A 305 1.79 -22.78 -27.76
N THR A 306 0.97 -23.10 -28.76
CA THR A 306 0.43 -24.46 -28.95
C THR A 306 -0.05 -24.67 -30.40
N GLY A 307 0.32 -25.82 -30.96
CA GLY A 307 -0.44 -26.45 -32.03
C GLY A 307 0.13 -26.27 -33.43
N ALA A 308 1.15 -27.06 -33.76
CA ALA A 308 1.39 -27.50 -35.12
C ALA A 308 0.06 -28.03 -35.71
N THR A 309 -0.54 -27.29 -36.63
CA THR A 309 -1.63 -27.80 -37.46
C THR A 309 -1.02 -28.73 -38.48
N GLY A 310 -1.36 -30.01 -38.29
CA GLY A 310 -0.88 -31.12 -39.09
C GLY A 310 -1.18 -30.95 -40.57
N ALA A 311 -0.27 -31.54 -41.35
CA ALA A 311 -0.44 -31.86 -42.74
C ALA A 311 -1.83 -32.50 -42.99
N THR A 312 -2.67 -31.81 -43.74
CA THR A 312 -3.78 -32.43 -44.46
C THR A 312 -3.26 -32.88 -45.82
N GLY A 313 -2.73 -34.11 -45.84
CA GLY A 313 -2.61 -34.89 -47.06
C GLY A 313 -3.99 -35.43 -47.42
N THR A 314 -4.57 -34.93 -48.51
CA THR A 314 -5.73 -35.56 -49.17
C THR A 314 -5.49 -35.61 -50.68
N THR A 315 -5.06 -36.80 -51.10
CA THR A 315 -5.39 -37.51 -52.34
C THR A 315 -6.22 -36.75 -53.39
N GLY A 316 -5.57 -36.36 -54.49
CA GLY A 316 -6.21 -36.11 -55.78
C GLY A 316 -5.91 -37.26 -56.73
N ALA A 317 -6.87 -38.18 -56.90
CA ALA A 317 -6.86 -39.20 -57.93
C ALA A 317 -7.93 -38.88 -58.97
N THR A 318 -7.48 -38.39 -60.13
CA THR A 318 -8.13 -38.45 -61.47
C THR A 318 -6.95 -38.30 -62.46
N GLY A 319 -6.63 -39.22 -63.36
CA GLY A 319 -7.48 -39.89 -64.33
C GLY A 319 -7.20 -39.28 -65.70
N GLY A 320 -6.22 -39.83 -66.44
CA GLY A 320 -5.81 -39.41 -67.79
C GLY A 320 -4.54 -40.11 -68.23
#